data_AF-A0A3D2U4R8-F1
#
_entry.id   AF-A0A3D2U4R8-F1
#
_cell.length_a   1.000
_cell.length_b   1.000
_cell.length_c   1.000
_cell.angle_alpha   90.00
_cell.angle_beta   90.00
_cell.angle_gamma   90.00
#
_symmetry.space_group_name_H-M   'P 1'
#
loop_
_entity.id
_entity.type
_entity.pdbx_description
1 polymer ?
#
loop_
_entity_poly.entity_id
_entity_poly.type
_entity_poly.pdbx_seq_one_letter_code
_entity_poly.pdbx_strand_id
1 'polypeptide(L)'
;MAFPEDRPRTELSEVQQRRLQNLVSGLGGNQFWKTRLAEAGWRDLAQLGKRLEDLSFLAELPTCGKQDLVADQDRNPPYGSNLSEPLERYTRLHRTSGTTGRPLRWLDTAAAWSNILEAWAQIFRVAGVVQTDRFAFPFSFGPFIGFWAAFEGAAAAGHLCLPGGGLSSAARLRMIEDNHATVVCCTPTYALRLIEVAGEEGFDLRGGPVRLLIVAGEPGGSVPGVRESIQAAWGARVVDHWGMTELGPLAVECESSPGGMHVLETEC
;
A
#
# COMPACT_ATOMS: atom_id res chain seq x y z
N MET A 1 -4.01 21.74 -6.74
CA MET A 1 -3.84 20.88 -7.94
C MET A 1 -5.00 19.91 -7.93
N ALA A 2 -5.63 19.67 -9.08
CA ALA A 2 -6.62 18.60 -9.19
C ALA A 2 -5.90 17.25 -8.96
N PHE A 3 -6.45 16.41 -8.09
CA PHE A 3 -5.99 15.03 -7.92
C PHE A 3 -6.22 14.25 -9.21
N PRO A 4 -5.40 13.23 -9.55
CA PRO A 4 -5.68 12.38 -10.70
C PRO A 4 -7.11 11.80 -10.70
N GLU A 5 -7.72 11.65 -9.53
CA GLU A 5 -9.09 11.20 -9.32
C GLU A 5 -10.16 12.29 -9.50
N ASP A 6 -9.77 13.57 -9.56
CA ASP A 6 -10.69 14.67 -9.91
C ASP A 6 -11.01 14.69 -11.42
N ARG A 7 -10.46 13.76 -12.20
CA ARG A 7 -10.75 13.62 -13.63
C ARG A 7 -12.22 13.25 -13.86
N PRO A 8 -12.82 13.70 -14.98
CA PRO A 8 -14.15 13.25 -15.38
C PRO A 8 -14.24 11.73 -15.43
N ARG A 9 -15.41 11.17 -15.09
CA ARG A 9 -15.63 9.72 -15.08
C ARG A 9 -15.23 9.04 -16.40
N THR A 10 -15.46 9.72 -17.53
CA THR A 10 -15.08 9.24 -18.86
C THR A 10 -13.56 9.05 -18.99
N GLU A 11 -12.75 10.00 -18.53
CA GLU A 11 -11.29 9.90 -18.58
C GLU A 11 -10.75 8.82 -17.64
N LEU A 12 -11.33 8.67 -16.45
CA LEU A 12 -10.98 7.58 -15.53
C LEU A 12 -11.27 6.21 -16.15
N SER A 13 -12.46 6.05 -16.75
CA SER A 13 -12.83 4.82 -17.45
C SER A 13 -11.87 4.50 -18.61
N GLU A 14 -11.42 5.50 -19.37
CA GLU A 14 -10.42 5.29 -20.43
C GLU A 14 -9.05 4.85 -19.88
N VAL A 15 -8.61 5.42 -18.74
CA VAL A 15 -7.37 4.97 -18.07
C VAL A 15 -7.50 3.52 -17.63
N GLN A 16 -8.59 3.18 -16.94
CA GLN A 16 -8.89 1.84 -16.45
C GLN A 16 -8.95 0.83 -17.61
N GLN A 17 -9.60 1.20 -18.71
CA GLN A 17 -9.70 0.35 -19.90
C GLN A 17 -8.31 0.08 -20.51
N ARG A 18 -7.47 1.12 -20.65
CA ARG A 18 -6.09 0.94 -21.15
C ARG A 18 -5.24 0.06 -20.22
N ARG A 19 -5.34 0.25 -18.90
CA ARG A 19 -4.63 -0.58 -17.92
C ARG A 19 -5.09 -2.03 -17.98
N LEU A 20 -6.40 -2.26 -18.08
CA LEU A 20 -6.98 -3.60 -18.22
C LEU A 20 -6.54 -4.29 -19.52
N GLN A 21 -6.49 -3.55 -20.65
CA GLN A 21 -5.95 -4.06 -21.92
C GLN A 21 -4.48 -4.50 -21.79
N ASN A 22 -3.66 -3.70 -21.10
CA ASN A 22 -2.26 -4.02 -20.83
C ASN A 22 -2.13 -5.25 -19.92
N LEU A 23 -2.96 -5.33 -18.87
CA LEU A 23 -3.01 -6.48 -17.95
C LEU A 23 -3.32 -7.77 -18.73
N VAL A 24 -4.40 -7.77 -19.52
CA VAL A 24 -4.82 -8.94 -20.32
C VAL A 24 -3.73 -9.36 -21.31
N SER A 25 -3.06 -8.40 -21.94
CA SER A 25 -1.95 -8.69 -22.85
C SER A 25 -0.76 -9.34 -22.13
N GLY A 26 -0.49 -8.93 -20.88
CA GLY A 26 0.56 -9.50 -20.03
C GLY A 26 0.25 -10.90 -19.48
N LEU A 27 -1.01 -11.33 -19.48
CA LEU A 27 -1.40 -12.65 -18.95
C LEU A 27 -0.83 -13.83 -19.76
N GLY A 28 -0.42 -13.62 -21.01
CA GLY A 28 0.15 -14.67 -21.87
C GLY A 28 1.38 -15.37 -21.27
N GLY A 29 2.15 -14.67 -20.43
CA GLY A 29 3.31 -15.20 -19.71
C GLY A 29 2.98 -15.87 -18.38
N ASN A 30 1.81 -15.59 -17.79
CA ASN A 30 1.47 -15.99 -16.43
C ASN A 30 0.75 -17.35 -16.38
N GLN A 31 1.46 -18.41 -15.98
CA GLN A 31 0.94 -19.78 -16.03
C GLN A 31 -0.20 -20.02 -15.03
N PHE A 32 -0.15 -19.40 -13.85
CA PHE A 32 -1.21 -19.47 -12.85
C PHE A 32 -2.54 -18.98 -13.43
N TRP A 33 -2.56 -17.77 -13.99
CA TRP A 33 -3.78 -17.18 -14.55
C TRP A 33 -4.24 -17.87 -15.82
N LYS A 34 -3.34 -18.33 -16.68
CA LYS A 34 -3.71 -19.13 -17.86
C LYS A 34 -4.46 -20.41 -17.48
N THR A 35 -3.96 -21.12 -16.47
CA THR A 35 -4.58 -22.36 -15.99
C THR A 35 -5.95 -22.06 -15.40
N ARG A 36 -6.02 -21.09 -14.48
CA ARG A 36 -7.25 -20.72 -13.79
C ARG A 36 -8.34 -20.24 -14.75
N LEU A 37 -7.98 -19.40 -15.72
CA LEU A 37 -8.91 -18.90 -16.74
C LEU A 37 -9.40 -20.05 -17.64
N ALA A 38 -8.50 -20.94 -18.08
CA ALA A 38 -8.87 -22.08 -18.90
C ALA A 38 -9.82 -23.06 -18.20
N GLU A 39 -9.66 -23.28 -16.88
CA GLU A 39 -10.57 -24.08 -16.04
C GLU A 39 -11.96 -23.43 -15.91
N ALA A 40 -12.01 -22.09 -15.90
CA ALA A 40 -13.26 -21.33 -15.92
C ALA A 40 -13.88 -21.16 -17.33
N GLY A 41 -13.30 -21.79 -18.36
CA GLY A 41 -13.80 -21.74 -19.75
C GLY A 41 -13.20 -20.61 -20.61
N TRP A 42 -12.35 -19.76 -20.03
CA TRP A 42 -11.69 -18.61 -20.69
C TRP A 42 -10.35 -19.01 -21.31
N ARG A 43 -10.38 -19.81 -22.39
CA ARG A 43 -9.17 -20.36 -23.03
C ARG A 43 -8.50 -19.42 -24.02
N ASP A 44 -9.25 -18.49 -24.61
CA ASP A 44 -8.76 -17.53 -25.59
C ASP A 44 -8.67 -16.13 -24.97
N LEU A 45 -7.48 -15.72 -24.55
CA LEU A 45 -7.23 -14.40 -23.96
C LEU A 45 -7.53 -13.25 -24.94
N ALA A 46 -7.53 -13.50 -26.26
CA ALA A 46 -7.92 -12.47 -27.23
C ALA A 46 -9.42 -12.17 -27.17
N GLN A 47 -10.26 -13.14 -26.75
CA GLN A 47 -11.68 -12.90 -26.51
C GLN A 47 -11.92 -12.03 -25.27
N LEU A 48 -11.08 -12.20 -24.24
CA LEU A 48 -11.08 -11.34 -23.07
C LEU A 48 -10.81 -9.88 -23.47
N GLY A 49 -9.81 -9.66 -24.33
CA GLY A 49 -9.47 -8.35 -24.90
C GLY A 49 -10.62 -7.68 -25.65
N LYS A 50 -11.49 -8.45 -26.30
CA LYS A 50 -12.66 -7.94 -27.05
C LYS A 50 -13.85 -7.56 -26.17
N ARG A 51 -13.93 -8.07 -24.93
CA ARG A 51 -15.00 -7.73 -23.97
C ARG A 51 -14.67 -6.52 -23.11
N LEU A 52 -13.50 -5.90 -23.30
CA LEU A 52 -13.03 -4.76 -22.50
C LEU A 52 -13.82 -3.45 -22.71
N GLU A 53 -14.84 -3.45 -23.58
CA GLU A 53 -15.79 -2.34 -23.74
C GLU A 53 -16.97 -2.42 -22.74
N ASP A 54 -17.24 -3.58 -22.15
CA ASP A 54 -18.29 -3.79 -21.14
C ASP A 54 -17.74 -4.52 -19.92
N LEU A 55 -17.42 -3.79 -18.85
CA LEU A 55 -16.81 -4.34 -17.63
C LEU A 55 -17.70 -5.33 -16.87
N SER A 56 -18.96 -5.52 -17.25
CA SER A 56 -19.85 -6.52 -16.63
C SER A 56 -19.27 -7.94 -16.69
N PHE A 57 -18.46 -8.26 -17.71
CA PHE A 57 -17.82 -9.58 -17.84
C PHE A 57 -16.85 -9.89 -16.70
N LEU A 58 -16.32 -8.88 -16.00
CA LEU A 58 -15.39 -9.09 -14.88
C LEU A 58 -16.05 -9.93 -13.77
N ALA A 59 -17.37 -9.86 -13.62
CA ALA A 59 -18.13 -10.68 -12.68
C ALA A 59 -18.17 -12.18 -13.08
N GLU A 60 -17.89 -12.51 -14.34
CA GLU A 60 -17.82 -13.87 -14.86
C GLU A 60 -16.42 -14.49 -14.71
N LEU A 61 -15.40 -13.69 -14.35
CA LEU A 61 -14.04 -14.18 -14.16
C LEU A 61 -13.86 -14.88 -12.80
N PRO A 62 -13.00 -15.91 -12.73
CA PRO A 62 -12.67 -16.54 -11.46
C PRO A 62 -11.95 -15.54 -10.54
N THR A 63 -12.44 -15.39 -9.31
CA THR A 63 -11.74 -14.61 -8.27
C THR A 63 -10.50 -15.35 -7.80
N CYS A 64 -9.52 -14.65 -7.21
CA CYS A 64 -8.32 -15.23 -6.63
C CYS A 64 -8.13 -14.75 -5.19
N GLY A 65 -8.05 -15.68 -4.24
CA GLY A 65 -7.75 -15.38 -2.85
C GLY A 65 -6.31 -15.74 -2.47
N LYS A 66 -5.89 -15.30 -1.29
CA LYS A 66 -4.56 -15.60 -0.72
C LYS A 66 -4.24 -17.10 -0.73
N GLN A 67 -5.22 -17.95 -0.40
CA GLN A 67 -5.03 -19.40 -0.31
C GLN A 67 -4.72 -20.05 -1.66
N ASP A 68 -5.22 -19.48 -2.76
CA ASP A 68 -4.93 -20.00 -4.09
C ASP A 68 -3.46 -19.79 -4.46
N LEU A 69 -2.92 -18.62 -4.13
CA LEU A 69 -1.52 -18.28 -4.30
C LEU A 69 -0.63 -19.14 -3.40
N VAL A 70 -1.05 -19.41 -2.17
CA VAL A 70 -0.31 -20.30 -1.25
C VAL A 70 -0.25 -21.71 -1.84
N ALA A 71 -1.39 -22.25 -2.27
CA ALA A 71 -1.45 -23.57 -2.90
C ALA A 71 -0.63 -23.63 -4.20
N ASP A 72 -0.58 -22.55 -4.97
CA ASP A 72 0.29 -22.45 -6.15
C ASP A 72 1.78 -22.48 -5.77
N GLN A 73 2.22 -21.77 -4.72
CA GLN A 73 3.61 -21.83 -4.24
C GLN A 73 3.99 -23.20 -3.68
N ASP A 74 3.03 -23.93 -3.10
CA ASP A 74 3.26 -25.28 -2.62
C ASP A 74 3.41 -26.29 -3.76
N ARG A 75 2.63 -26.15 -4.84
CA ARG A 75 2.76 -26.97 -6.06
C ARG A 75 3.99 -26.60 -6.90
N ASN A 76 4.34 -25.32 -6.94
CA ASN A 76 5.38 -24.75 -7.78
C ASN A 76 6.42 -23.98 -6.94
N PRO A 77 7.18 -24.64 -6.07
CA PRO A 77 8.12 -23.96 -5.18
C PRO A 77 9.31 -23.33 -5.94
N PRO A 78 9.90 -22.23 -5.41
CA PRO A 78 9.57 -21.57 -4.15
C PRO A 78 8.59 -20.38 -4.27
N TYR A 79 8.30 -19.94 -5.50
CA TYR A 79 7.62 -18.66 -5.78
C TYR A 79 6.23 -18.81 -6.40
N GLY A 80 5.82 -20.03 -6.76
CA GLY A 80 4.60 -20.26 -7.51
C GLY A 80 4.83 -20.09 -9.01
N SER A 81 3.72 -20.16 -9.74
CA SER A 81 3.62 -19.94 -11.17
C SER A 81 2.90 -18.63 -11.54
N ASN A 82 2.47 -17.85 -10.53
CA ASN A 82 1.93 -16.50 -10.68
C ASN A 82 3.02 -15.44 -10.93
N LEU A 83 3.85 -15.68 -11.95
CA LEU A 83 4.87 -14.75 -12.43
C LEU A 83 4.61 -14.48 -13.91
N SER A 84 4.64 -13.21 -14.31
CA SER A 84 4.43 -12.78 -15.70
C SER A 84 5.74 -12.61 -16.49
N GLU A 85 6.88 -12.68 -15.80
CA GLU A 85 8.22 -12.47 -16.36
C GLU A 85 9.18 -13.60 -15.90
N PRO A 86 10.33 -13.80 -16.57
CA PRO A 86 11.42 -14.65 -16.05
C PRO A 86 11.95 -14.16 -14.70
N LEU A 87 12.46 -15.06 -13.87
CA LEU A 87 12.87 -14.75 -12.48
C LEU A 87 13.92 -13.63 -12.41
N GLU A 88 14.79 -13.53 -13.41
CA GLU A 88 15.88 -12.55 -13.50
C GLU A 88 15.39 -11.10 -13.69
N ARG A 89 14.11 -10.90 -14.00
CA ARG A 89 13.47 -9.58 -14.09
C ARG A 89 12.99 -9.06 -12.72
N TYR A 90 12.89 -9.92 -11.73
CA TYR A 90 12.43 -9.55 -10.38
C TYR A 90 13.60 -9.05 -9.54
N THR A 91 13.36 -7.99 -8.79
CA THR A 91 14.41 -7.27 -8.06
C THR A 91 14.18 -7.21 -6.56
N ARG A 92 12.98 -7.59 -6.11
CA ARG A 92 12.55 -7.49 -4.72
C ARG A 92 11.77 -8.73 -4.33
N LEU A 93 11.93 -9.14 -3.07
CA LEU A 93 11.11 -10.15 -2.44
C LEU A 93 10.53 -9.59 -1.15
N HIS A 94 9.21 -9.62 -1.09
CA HIS A 94 8.43 -9.34 0.10
C HIS A 94 7.78 -10.63 0.61
N ARG A 95 7.31 -10.59 1.85
CA ARG A 95 6.66 -11.71 2.53
C ARG A 95 5.50 -11.19 3.38
N THR A 96 4.32 -11.76 3.17
CA THR A 96 3.15 -11.47 4.02
C THR A 96 3.38 -11.99 5.45
N SER A 97 2.71 -11.41 6.44
CA SER A 97 2.66 -12.02 7.78
C SER A 97 1.91 -13.37 7.72
N GLY A 98 2.48 -14.38 8.37
CA GLY A 98 1.99 -15.78 8.37
C GLY A 98 0.93 -16.05 9.43
N THR A 99 0.01 -15.13 9.65
CA THR A 99 -0.90 -15.17 10.82
C THR A 99 -1.89 -16.33 10.80
N THR A 100 -2.12 -16.97 9.65
CA THR A 100 -3.05 -18.11 9.49
C THR A 100 -2.53 -19.23 8.58
N GLY A 101 -1.25 -19.21 8.19
CA GLY A 101 -0.70 -20.21 7.26
C GLY A 101 0.71 -19.87 6.77
N ARG A 102 1.18 -20.60 5.75
CA ARG A 102 2.50 -20.37 5.15
C ARG A 102 2.53 -18.96 4.53
N PRO A 103 3.52 -18.13 4.88
CA PRO A 103 3.64 -16.81 4.26
C PRO A 103 3.84 -16.87 2.76
N LEU A 104 3.14 -16.01 2.04
CA LEU A 104 3.39 -15.79 0.63
C LEU A 104 4.72 -15.07 0.43
N ARG A 105 5.51 -15.54 -0.54
CA ARG A 105 6.60 -14.76 -1.12
C ARG A 105 6.04 -13.96 -2.28
N TRP A 106 6.26 -12.65 -2.27
CA TRP A 106 5.79 -11.76 -3.32
C TRP A 106 6.98 -11.11 -4.01
N LEU A 107 7.00 -11.10 -5.35
CA LEU A 107 8.13 -10.58 -6.11
C LEU A 107 7.70 -9.40 -6.97
N ASP A 108 8.51 -8.35 -6.95
CA ASP A 108 8.28 -7.14 -7.75
C ASP A 108 9.44 -6.94 -8.74
N THR A 109 9.09 -6.67 -10.00
CA THR A 109 10.03 -6.15 -10.99
C THR A 109 10.32 -4.67 -10.69
N ALA A 110 11.38 -4.12 -11.28
CA ALA A 110 11.67 -2.69 -11.13
C ALA A 110 10.52 -1.80 -11.64
N ALA A 111 9.87 -2.19 -12.74
CA ALA A 111 8.73 -1.47 -13.29
C ALA A 111 7.49 -1.55 -12.38
N ALA A 112 7.15 -2.75 -11.88
CA ALA A 112 6.04 -2.92 -10.93
C ALA A 112 6.27 -2.11 -9.64
N TRP A 113 7.50 -2.09 -9.14
CA TRP A 113 7.85 -1.28 -7.98
C TRP A 113 7.69 0.22 -8.25
N SER A 114 8.11 0.72 -9.41
CA SER A 114 7.90 2.12 -9.79
C SER A 114 6.43 2.52 -9.71
N ASN A 115 5.52 1.68 -10.21
CA ASN A 115 4.07 1.92 -10.14
C ASN A 115 3.57 1.99 -8.68
N ILE A 116 4.10 1.12 -7.80
CA ILE A 116 3.79 1.17 -6.37
C ILE A 116 4.25 2.50 -5.74
N LEU A 117 5.42 3.01 -6.13
CA LEU A 117 5.92 4.30 -5.64
C LEU A 117 5.07 5.48 -6.15
N GLU A 118 4.59 5.43 -7.39
CA GLU A 118 3.68 6.43 -7.96
C GLU A 118 2.34 6.46 -7.21
N ALA A 119 1.78 5.30 -6.87
CA ALA A 119 0.58 5.20 -6.05
C ALA A 119 0.79 5.77 -4.63
N TRP A 120 1.95 5.53 -4.01
CA TRP A 120 2.30 6.18 -2.74
C TRP A 120 2.43 7.70 -2.85
N ALA A 121 3.04 8.21 -3.93
CA ALA A 121 3.11 9.65 -4.18
C ALA A 121 1.70 10.28 -4.30
N GLN A 122 0.75 9.55 -4.88
CA GLN A 122 -0.65 9.95 -4.90
C GLN A 122 -1.29 9.93 -3.51
N ILE A 123 -1.06 8.89 -2.72
CA ILE A 123 -1.51 8.79 -1.33
C ILE A 123 -1.04 9.97 -0.50
N PHE A 124 0.24 10.33 -0.60
CA PHE A 124 0.78 11.47 0.14
C PHE A 124 0.09 12.76 -0.25
N ARG A 125 -0.16 12.99 -1.54
CA ARG A 125 -0.91 14.16 -2.00
C ARG A 125 -2.33 14.18 -1.41
N VAL A 126 -3.07 13.08 -1.49
CA VAL A 126 -4.45 12.98 -0.98
C VAL A 126 -4.51 13.12 0.54
N ALA A 127 -3.50 12.61 1.25
CA ALA A 127 -3.34 12.76 2.69
C ALA A 127 -2.98 14.19 3.13
N GLY A 128 -2.67 15.09 2.19
CA GLY A 128 -2.31 16.49 2.47
C GLY A 128 -0.85 16.69 2.84
N VAL A 129 0.06 15.83 2.37
CA VAL A 129 1.51 16.02 2.48
C VAL A 129 1.95 17.19 1.60
N VAL A 130 2.87 18.00 2.11
CA VAL A 130 3.48 19.15 1.43
C VAL A 130 5.00 19.01 1.36
N GLN A 131 5.64 19.70 0.43
CA GLN A 131 7.08 19.52 0.14
C GLN A 131 8.01 19.69 1.35
N THR A 132 7.63 20.54 2.31
CA THR A 132 8.43 20.80 3.52
C THR A 132 8.31 19.71 4.58
N ASP A 133 7.43 18.72 4.38
CA ASP A 133 7.28 17.63 5.33
C ASP A 133 8.51 16.74 5.42
N ARG A 134 8.71 16.25 6.64
CA ARG A 134 9.76 15.31 7.02
C ARG A 134 9.09 14.08 7.59
N PHE A 135 9.39 12.93 7.03
CA PHE A 135 8.74 11.68 7.39
C PHE A 135 9.55 10.92 8.42
N ALA A 136 8.89 10.48 9.49
CA ALA A 136 9.40 9.44 10.36
C ALA A 136 8.72 8.11 10.07
N PHE A 137 9.54 7.09 9.92
CA PHE A 137 9.13 5.73 9.64
C PHE A 137 9.54 4.83 10.81
N PRO A 138 8.80 4.85 11.94
CA PRO A 138 9.19 4.16 13.16
C PRO A 138 8.78 2.68 13.11
N PHE A 139 9.21 1.97 12.07
CA PHE A 139 8.95 0.55 11.87
C PHE A 139 10.26 -0.23 11.70
N SER A 140 10.24 -1.51 12.05
CA SER A 140 11.39 -2.39 11.85
C SER A 140 11.51 -2.81 10.39
N PHE A 141 12.69 -2.69 9.78
CA PHE A 141 12.92 -3.14 8.41
C PHE A 141 12.93 -4.67 8.35
N GLY A 142 11.81 -5.23 7.89
CA GLY A 142 11.60 -6.67 7.70
C GLY A 142 11.05 -6.98 6.31
N PRO A 143 10.63 -8.23 6.04
CA PRO A 143 10.25 -8.62 4.69
C PRO A 143 8.83 -8.16 4.29
N PHE A 144 8.10 -7.41 5.11
CA PHE A 144 6.76 -6.91 4.75
C PHE A 144 6.87 -5.66 3.87
N ILE A 145 5.98 -5.51 2.88
CA ILE A 145 6.09 -4.46 1.86
C ILE A 145 5.69 -3.04 2.33
N GLY A 146 4.70 -2.95 3.23
CA GLY A 146 3.86 -1.75 3.38
C GLY A 146 4.65 -0.45 3.52
N PHE A 147 5.47 -0.35 4.57
CA PHE A 147 6.21 0.88 4.80
C PHE A 147 7.58 0.97 4.12
N TRP A 148 8.06 -0.10 3.45
CA TRP A 148 9.16 0.03 2.48
C TRP A 148 8.70 0.86 1.28
N ALA A 149 7.52 0.54 0.74
CA ALA A 149 6.94 1.25 -0.39
C ALA A 149 6.64 2.71 -0.02
N ALA A 150 6.10 2.96 1.18
CA ALA A 150 5.89 4.32 1.67
C ALA A 150 7.21 5.10 1.85
N PHE A 151 8.24 4.48 2.43
CA PHE A 151 9.55 5.10 2.63
C PHE A 151 10.22 5.46 1.30
N GLU A 152 10.31 4.50 0.38
CA GLU A 152 10.90 4.73 -0.95
C GLU A 152 10.06 5.72 -1.76
N GLY A 153 8.72 5.69 -1.65
CA GLY A 153 7.84 6.61 -2.34
C GLY A 153 7.99 8.04 -1.84
N ALA A 154 8.11 8.24 -0.53
CA ALA A 154 8.33 9.56 0.07
C ALA A 154 9.70 10.12 -0.32
N ALA A 155 10.74 9.27 -0.29
CA ALA A 155 12.08 9.65 -0.72
C ALA A 155 12.12 10.00 -2.23
N ALA A 156 11.47 9.20 -3.07
CA ALA A 156 11.35 9.46 -4.51
C ALA A 156 10.57 10.75 -4.81
N ALA A 157 9.60 11.11 -3.98
CA ALA A 157 8.89 12.39 -4.03
C ALA A 157 9.71 13.58 -3.46
N GLY A 158 10.95 13.35 -3.00
CA GLY A 158 11.86 14.40 -2.55
C GLY A 158 11.70 14.81 -1.09
N HIS A 159 11.08 13.98 -0.25
CA HIS A 159 10.95 14.23 1.19
C HIS A 159 12.15 13.68 1.97
N LEU A 160 12.50 14.37 3.06
CA LEU A 160 13.43 13.84 4.05
C LEU A 160 12.76 12.70 4.83
N CYS A 161 13.33 11.49 4.76
CA CYS A 161 12.79 10.29 5.39
C CYS A 161 13.73 9.78 6.48
N LEU A 162 13.22 9.64 7.71
CA LEU A 162 13.94 9.18 8.88
C LEU A 162 13.69 7.66 9.08
N PRO A 163 14.70 6.81 8.85
CA PRO A 163 14.55 5.36 8.93
C PRO A 163 14.63 4.87 10.39
N GLY A 164 13.48 4.73 11.06
CA GLY A 164 13.42 4.35 12.47
C GLY A 164 13.88 2.92 12.76
N GLY A 165 13.79 2.02 11.79
CA GLY A 165 14.48 0.72 11.76
C GLY A 165 14.46 -0.06 13.07
N GLY A 166 15.60 -0.59 13.52
CA GLY A 166 15.71 -1.40 14.74
C GLY A 166 15.72 -0.62 16.06
N LEU A 167 15.49 0.70 16.04
CA LEU A 167 15.53 1.54 17.24
C LEU A 167 14.41 1.18 18.24
N SER A 168 14.66 1.43 19.52
CA SER A 168 13.62 1.37 20.55
C SER A 168 12.56 2.47 20.31
N SER A 169 11.37 2.31 20.88
CA SER A 169 10.31 3.32 20.79
C SER A 169 10.77 4.69 21.32
N ALA A 170 11.49 4.73 22.45
CA ALA A 170 12.03 5.97 23.00
C ALA A 170 13.04 6.64 22.06
N ALA A 171 13.93 5.85 21.42
CA ALA A 171 14.87 6.36 20.43
C ALA A 171 14.17 6.83 19.14
N ARG A 172 13.08 6.18 18.73
CA ARG A 172 12.25 6.62 17.60
C ARG A 172 11.55 7.95 17.89
N LEU A 173 11.01 8.13 19.11
CA LEU A 173 10.43 9.41 19.55
C LEU A 173 11.48 10.53 19.58
N ARG A 174 12.66 10.26 20.15
CA ARG A 174 13.77 11.21 20.15
C ARG A 174 14.19 11.59 18.73
N MET A 175 14.27 10.61 17.82
CA MET A 175 14.56 10.86 16.40
C MET A 175 13.50 11.76 15.74
N ILE A 176 12.21 11.56 16.06
CA ILE A 176 11.11 12.41 15.58
C ILE A 176 11.29 13.85 16.06
N GLU A 177 11.58 14.04 17.36
CA GLU A 177 11.77 15.35 17.98
C GLU A 177 13.02 16.07 17.44
N ASP A 178 14.19 15.44 17.53
CA ASP A 178 15.48 16.04 17.16
C ASP A 178 15.54 16.48 15.68
N ASN A 179 14.83 15.77 14.81
CA ASN A 179 14.81 16.04 13.37
C ASN A 179 13.56 16.80 12.92
N HIS A 180 12.67 17.15 13.85
CA HIS A 180 11.40 17.81 13.59
C HIS A 180 10.57 17.11 12.51
N ALA A 181 10.37 15.79 12.63
CA ALA A 181 9.50 15.06 11.72
C ALA A 181 8.04 15.55 11.84
N THR A 182 7.41 15.82 10.70
CA THR A 182 6.05 16.36 10.62
C THR A 182 5.02 15.29 10.26
N VAL A 183 5.46 14.19 9.63
CA VAL A 183 4.62 13.07 9.22
C VAL A 183 5.14 11.78 9.86
N VAL A 184 4.27 10.99 10.46
CA VAL A 184 4.61 9.66 10.99
C VAL A 184 3.83 8.57 10.24
N CYS A 185 4.53 7.59 9.69
CA CYS A 185 3.92 6.43 9.04
C CYS A 185 4.10 5.17 9.89
N CYS A 186 3.01 4.64 10.47
CA CYS A 186 3.07 3.48 11.37
C CYS A 186 1.75 2.73 11.45
N THR A 187 1.67 1.63 12.20
CA THR A 187 0.38 0.96 12.44
C THR A 187 -0.39 1.70 13.56
N PRO A 188 -1.74 1.66 13.60
CA PRO A 188 -2.52 2.23 14.70
C PRO A 188 -2.09 1.76 16.09
N THR A 189 -1.84 0.45 16.28
CA THR A 189 -1.37 -0.08 17.58
C THR A 189 -0.01 0.48 17.95
N TYR A 190 0.88 0.69 16.97
CA TYR A 190 2.19 1.25 17.24
C TYR A 190 2.13 2.76 17.54
N ALA A 191 1.22 3.51 16.91
CA ALA A 191 0.94 4.89 17.28
C ALA A 191 0.49 5.01 18.76
N LEU A 192 -0.36 4.08 19.22
CA LEU A 192 -0.75 3.98 20.63
C LEU A 192 0.44 3.61 21.53
N ARG A 193 1.29 2.67 21.12
CA ARG A 193 2.49 2.32 21.90
C ARG A 193 3.46 3.51 22.02
N LEU A 194 3.59 4.33 20.98
CA LEU A 194 4.42 5.53 21.04
C LEU A 194 3.85 6.57 22.02
N ILE A 195 2.52 6.65 22.18
CA ILE A 195 1.89 7.52 23.19
C ILE A 195 2.25 7.07 24.61
N GLU A 196 2.15 5.77 24.88
CA GLU A 196 2.55 5.21 26.19
C GLU A 196 4.01 5.52 26.51
N VAL A 197 4.91 5.24 25.57
CA VAL A 197 6.36 5.47 25.75
C VAL A 197 6.66 6.96 25.88
N ALA A 198 5.93 7.83 25.18
CA ALA A 198 6.07 9.27 25.35
C ALA A 198 5.72 9.70 26.79
N GLY A 199 4.67 9.13 27.38
CA GLY A 199 4.33 9.36 28.79
C GLY A 199 5.37 8.81 29.76
N GLU A 200 5.94 7.64 29.48
CA GLU A 200 7.01 7.02 30.28
C GLU A 200 8.31 7.86 30.26
N GLU A 201 8.67 8.41 29.10
CA GLU A 201 9.95 9.10 28.84
C GLU A 201 9.85 10.64 28.91
N GLY A 202 8.64 11.18 29.11
CA GLY A 202 8.40 12.62 29.26
C GLY A 202 8.43 13.43 27.96
N PHE A 203 8.11 12.82 26.80
CA PHE A 203 7.97 13.54 25.53
C PHE A 203 6.61 14.24 25.44
N ASP A 204 6.60 15.51 25.00
CA ASP A 204 5.37 16.23 24.65
C ASP A 204 5.02 15.99 23.17
N LEU A 205 4.19 14.98 22.91
CA LEU A 205 3.74 14.69 21.54
C LEU A 205 2.84 15.79 20.98
N ARG A 206 1.96 16.37 21.81
CA ARG A 206 0.94 17.33 21.39
C ARG A 206 1.55 18.70 21.06
N GLY A 207 2.58 19.11 21.79
CA GLY A 207 3.40 20.29 21.47
C GLY A 207 4.49 20.01 20.44
N GLY A 208 4.60 18.77 19.97
CA GLY A 208 5.64 18.31 19.04
C GLY A 208 5.44 18.76 17.59
N PRO A 209 6.41 18.41 16.71
CA PRO A 209 6.41 18.82 15.30
C PRO A 209 5.43 18.04 14.41
N VAL A 210 4.92 16.90 14.89
CA VAL A 210 4.07 16.01 14.10
C VAL A 210 2.70 16.65 13.87
N ARG A 211 2.31 16.77 12.60
CA ARG A 211 0.99 17.30 12.20
C ARG A 211 0.09 16.24 11.57
N LEU A 212 0.68 15.13 11.10
CA LEU A 212 -0.01 14.09 10.35
C LEU A 212 0.54 12.70 10.71
N LEU A 213 -0.36 11.76 10.98
CA LEU A 213 -0.07 10.34 11.06
C LEU A 213 -0.78 9.63 9.91
N ILE A 214 -0.02 8.91 9.08
CA ILE A 214 -0.58 8.00 8.07
C ILE A 214 -0.48 6.59 8.64
N VAL A 215 -1.62 5.99 8.96
CA VAL A 215 -1.68 4.67 9.58
C VAL A 215 -2.19 3.60 8.62
N ALA A 216 -1.63 2.38 8.73
CA ALA A 216 -1.98 1.28 7.84
C ALA A 216 -1.63 -0.09 8.47
N GLY A 217 -2.01 -1.17 7.78
CA GLY A 217 -1.60 -2.55 8.07
C GLY A 217 -2.52 -3.32 9.00
N GLU A 218 -3.39 -2.64 9.74
CA GLU A 218 -4.39 -3.21 10.63
C GLU A 218 -5.55 -2.23 10.85
N PRO A 219 -6.74 -2.69 11.27
CA PRO A 219 -7.84 -1.80 11.62
C PRO A 219 -7.46 -0.86 12.77
N GLY A 220 -7.80 0.42 12.64
CA GLY A 220 -7.63 1.38 13.73
C GLY A 220 -7.72 2.82 13.26
N GLY A 221 -7.13 3.14 12.10
CA GLY A 221 -7.16 4.49 11.53
C GLY A 221 -8.57 5.01 11.32
N SER A 222 -9.52 4.15 10.92
CA SER A 222 -10.95 4.48 10.75
C SER A 222 -11.85 4.00 11.90
N VAL A 223 -11.28 3.48 13.00
CA VAL A 223 -12.05 3.09 14.18
C VAL A 223 -12.16 4.32 15.10
N PRO A 224 -13.37 4.89 15.35
CA PRO A 224 -13.52 6.19 15.98
C PRO A 224 -12.73 6.35 17.29
N GLY A 225 -12.87 5.43 18.25
CA GLY A 225 -12.18 5.52 19.54
C GLY A 225 -10.65 5.41 19.45
N VAL A 226 -10.12 4.61 18.51
CA VAL A 226 -8.67 4.49 18.28
C VAL A 226 -8.15 5.77 17.64
N ARG A 227 -8.82 6.25 16.58
CA ARG A 227 -8.50 7.51 15.91
C ARG A 227 -8.48 8.68 16.87
N GLU A 228 -9.55 8.88 17.63
CA GLU A 228 -9.69 9.99 18.58
C GLU A 228 -8.58 9.98 19.64
N SER A 229 -8.25 8.79 20.16
CA SER A 229 -7.16 8.63 21.13
C SER A 229 -5.81 9.06 20.55
N ILE A 230 -5.51 8.62 19.32
CA ILE A 230 -4.25 8.98 18.66
C ILE A 230 -4.20 10.49 18.37
N GLN A 231 -5.26 11.05 17.78
CA GLN A 231 -5.31 12.48 17.45
C GLN A 231 -5.18 13.38 18.69
N ALA A 232 -5.85 13.02 19.79
CA ALA A 232 -5.82 13.79 21.02
C ALA A 232 -4.43 13.82 21.67
N ALA A 233 -3.73 12.68 21.67
CA ALA A 233 -2.40 12.57 22.26
C ALA A 233 -1.31 13.22 21.40
N TRP A 234 -1.36 13.04 20.08
CA TRP A 234 -0.38 13.62 19.16
C TRP A 234 -0.66 15.07 18.78
N GLY A 235 -1.87 15.59 19.01
CA GLY A 235 -2.26 16.91 18.49
C GLY A 235 -2.25 16.98 16.95
N ALA A 236 -2.35 15.84 16.28
CA ALA A 236 -2.12 15.67 14.85
C ALA A 236 -3.30 14.95 14.19
N ARG A 237 -3.49 15.16 12.88
CA ARG A 237 -4.51 14.45 12.11
C ARG A 237 -4.09 13.00 11.88
N VAL A 238 -5.02 12.06 11.98
CA VAL A 238 -4.81 10.66 11.60
C VAL A 238 -5.50 10.38 10.27
N VAL A 239 -4.75 9.83 9.32
CA VAL A 239 -5.22 9.40 8.00
C VAL A 239 -5.06 7.90 7.90
N ASP A 240 -6.14 7.20 7.55
CA ASP A 240 -6.09 5.76 7.29
C ASP A 240 -5.70 5.49 5.83
N HIS A 241 -4.87 4.47 5.62
CA HIS A 241 -4.47 3.98 4.32
C HIS A 241 -4.72 2.47 4.23
N TRP A 242 -5.25 2.04 3.08
CA TRP A 242 -5.54 0.65 2.81
C TRP A 242 -4.83 0.14 1.55
N GLY A 243 -4.32 -1.08 1.67
CA GLY A 243 -3.68 -1.83 0.61
C GLY A 243 -3.37 -3.25 1.07
N MET A 244 -2.78 -4.04 0.19
CA MET A 244 -2.30 -5.39 0.52
C MET A 244 -1.04 -5.73 -0.26
N THR A 245 -0.31 -6.76 0.16
CA THR A 245 0.96 -7.10 -0.50
C THR A 245 0.76 -7.48 -1.96
N GLU A 246 -0.35 -8.13 -2.25
CA GLU A 246 -0.70 -8.70 -3.54
C GLU A 246 -1.23 -7.64 -4.54
N LEU A 247 -1.75 -6.51 -4.04
CA LEU A 247 -2.35 -5.44 -4.86
C LEU A 247 -1.61 -4.10 -4.77
N GLY A 248 -0.70 -3.96 -3.79
CA GLY A 248 -0.10 -2.68 -3.45
C GLY A 248 -1.06 -1.75 -2.69
N PRO A 249 -0.70 -0.46 -2.59
CA PRO A 249 -1.55 0.57 -2.02
C PRO A 249 -2.77 0.88 -2.91
N LEU A 250 -3.98 0.95 -2.33
CA LEU A 250 -5.21 1.10 -3.13
C LEU A 250 -6.16 2.22 -2.68
N ALA A 251 -6.12 2.61 -1.42
CA ALA A 251 -7.01 3.67 -0.94
C ALA A 251 -6.42 4.46 0.23
N VAL A 252 -6.85 5.70 0.38
CA VAL A 252 -6.46 6.58 1.50
C VAL A 252 -7.60 7.52 1.87
N GLU A 253 -7.70 7.89 3.14
CA GLU A 253 -8.59 8.96 3.57
C GLU A 253 -8.19 10.32 2.98
N CYS A 254 -9.17 11.06 2.44
CA CYS A 254 -8.99 12.44 1.99
C CYS A 254 -9.46 13.45 3.05
N GLU A 255 -8.90 14.67 3.02
CA GLU A 255 -9.26 15.74 3.96
C GLU A 255 -10.73 16.17 3.89
N SER A 256 -11.32 16.11 2.70
CA SER A 256 -12.71 16.48 2.47
C SER A 256 -13.71 15.41 2.92
N SER A 257 -13.26 14.20 3.26
CA SER A 257 -14.12 13.11 3.73
C SER A 257 -13.46 12.28 4.84
N PRO A 258 -13.33 12.83 6.07
CA PRO A 258 -12.78 12.09 7.20
C PRO A 258 -13.58 10.81 7.48
N GLY A 259 -12.89 9.67 7.57
CA GLY A 259 -13.48 8.35 7.76
C GLY A 259 -13.94 7.67 6.46
N GLY A 260 -13.91 8.39 5.33
CA GLY A 260 -14.06 7.81 4.00
C GLY A 260 -12.73 7.30 3.45
N MET A 261 -12.80 6.32 2.55
CA MET A 261 -11.62 5.81 1.83
C MET A 261 -11.74 6.17 0.36
N HIS A 262 -10.83 7.00 -0.13
CA HIS A 262 -10.73 7.34 -1.53
C HIS A 262 -9.92 6.25 -2.25
N VAL A 263 -10.52 5.59 -3.25
CA VAL A 263 -9.85 4.56 -4.05
C VAL A 263 -9.03 5.25 -5.14
N LEU A 264 -7.77 4.82 -5.32
CA LEU A 264 -6.87 5.34 -6.34
C LEU A 264 -7.27 4.80 -7.73
N GLU A 265 -8.36 5.32 -8.28
CA GLU A 265 -8.97 4.81 -9.52
C GLU A 265 -8.05 4.85 -10.75
N THR A 266 -7.00 5.68 -10.71
CA THR A 266 -5.99 5.77 -11.78
C THR A 266 -4.88 4.72 -11.66
N GLU A 267 -4.77 4.06 -10.51
CA GLU A 267 -3.75 3.04 -10.21
C GLU A 267 -4.31 1.61 -10.18
N CYS A 268 -5.65 1.49 -10.25
CA CYS A 268 -6.38 0.23 -10.44
C CYS A 268 -6.41 -0.21 -11.92
#